data_AF-A0A957I765-F1
#
_entry.id   AF-A0A957I765-F1
#
_cell.length_a   1.000
_cell.length_b   1.000
_cell.length_c   1.000
_cell.angle_alpha   90.00
_cell.angle_beta   90.00
_cell.angle_gamma   90.00
#
_symmetry.space_group_name_H-M   'P 1'
#
loop_
_entity.id
_entity.type
_entity.pdbx_description
1 polymer ?
#
loop_
_entity_poly.entity_id
_entity_poly.type
_entity_poly.pdbx_seq_one_letter_code
_entity_poly.pdbx_strand_id
1 'polypeptide(L)'
;MAKQLLAIVRGERIANKSAKGKPAYAQMKGLMNYIAYGRYEDQLNQEARQRGLWLDHNGKSTAHGETLHWAKEKVHRYGYEHTYQLLLSTRYGGLTAADFNHVLKQGSELSDMREWRMMLHEDTDNQHAHVILLRREKLANGRYKEWQQKMQLELEQLQAQRHQERQLETAMTPALASAQEDEVAQEQARHEGWEIDI
;
A
#
# COMPACT_ATOMS: atom_id res chain seq x y z
N MET A 1 21.81 11.92 -15.60
CA MET A 1 20.46 12.19 -15.06
C MET A 1 20.08 11.00 -14.18
N ALA A 2 19.77 11.20 -12.90
CA ALA A 2 19.34 10.08 -12.04
C ALA A 2 17.97 9.58 -12.51
N LYS A 3 17.79 8.26 -12.62
CA LYS A 3 16.50 7.66 -12.98
C LYS A 3 15.45 8.09 -11.94
N GLN A 4 14.36 8.68 -12.39
CA GLN A 4 13.25 9.03 -11.52
C GLN A 4 12.53 7.76 -11.08
N LEU A 5 12.37 7.57 -9.78
CA LEU A 5 11.64 6.43 -9.21
C LEU A 5 10.13 6.66 -9.28
N LEU A 6 9.39 5.59 -9.58
CA LEU A 6 7.92 5.54 -9.58
C LEU A 6 7.36 5.18 -8.21
N ALA A 7 8.16 4.55 -7.36
CA ALA A 7 7.78 4.17 -6.01
C ALA A 7 8.92 4.40 -5.02
N ILE A 8 8.57 4.48 -3.73
CA ILE A 8 9.52 4.68 -2.64
C ILE A 8 9.15 3.77 -1.48
N VAL A 9 10.14 3.06 -0.95
CA VAL A 9 10.05 2.31 0.31
C VAL A 9 10.95 2.98 1.34
N ARG A 10 10.35 3.56 2.38
CA ARG A 10 11.06 4.07 3.55
C ARG A 10 10.75 3.20 4.75
N GLY A 11 11.71 3.09 5.65
CA GLY A 11 11.49 2.37 6.89
C GLY A 11 12.28 2.94 8.03
N GLU A 12 11.66 2.89 9.20
CA GLU A 12 12.24 3.31 10.46
C GLU A 12 12.08 2.20 11.49
N ARG A 13 13.00 2.17 12.45
CA ARG A 13 12.99 1.22 13.56
C ARG A 13 12.80 1.98 14.86
N ILE A 14 11.83 1.53 15.65
CA ILE A 14 11.52 2.01 16.98
C ILE A 14 11.92 0.91 17.99
N ALA A 15 12.56 1.30 19.08
CA ALA A 15 12.82 0.38 20.19
C ALA A 15 11.60 0.35 21.12
N ASN A 16 11.07 -0.84 21.40
CA ASN A 16 9.92 -1.04 22.28
C ASN A 16 10.35 -1.08 23.75
N LYS A 17 11.14 -0.09 24.18
CA LYS A 17 11.66 0.05 25.53
C LYS A 17 11.42 1.46 26.05
N SER A 18 11.08 1.56 27.31
CA SER A 18 11.03 2.82 28.04
C SER A 18 12.45 3.35 28.30
N ALA A 19 12.56 4.61 28.76
CA ALA A 19 13.83 5.17 29.22
C ALA A 19 14.53 4.33 30.31
N LYS A 20 13.76 3.54 31.07
CA LYS A 20 14.25 2.61 32.10
C LYS A 20 14.53 1.19 31.57
N GLY A 21 14.51 0.98 30.25
CA GLY A 21 14.78 -0.31 29.61
C GLY A 21 13.65 -1.35 29.68
N LYS A 22 12.54 -1.07 30.37
CA LYS A 22 11.39 -1.98 30.46
C LYS A 22 10.58 -2.00 29.14
N PRO A 23 9.94 -3.12 28.75
CA PRO A 23 9.08 -3.18 27.57
C PRO A 23 8.03 -2.06 27.55
N ALA A 24 7.92 -1.35 26.44
CA ALA A 24 7.02 -0.20 26.30
C ALA A 24 6.31 -0.18 24.95
N TYR A 25 5.00 0.05 24.99
CA TYR A 25 4.11 0.08 23.84
C TYR A 25 3.67 1.51 23.44
N ALA A 26 3.91 2.52 24.28
CA ALA A 26 3.31 3.84 24.13
C ALA A 26 3.64 4.54 22.80
N GLN A 27 4.90 4.49 22.33
CA GLN A 27 5.30 5.08 21.05
C GLN A 27 4.62 4.40 19.87
N MET A 28 4.55 3.05 19.87
CA MET A 28 3.85 2.30 18.83
C MET A 28 2.35 2.58 18.85
N LYS A 29 1.71 2.70 20.03
CA LYS A 29 0.31 3.12 20.14
C LYS A 29 0.08 4.49 19.49
N GLY A 30 0.94 5.46 19.81
CA GLY A 30 0.87 6.80 19.22
C GLY A 30 0.98 6.78 17.70
N LEU A 31 1.96 6.03 17.18
CA LEU A 31 2.15 5.83 15.75
C LEU A 31 0.93 5.18 15.07
N MET A 32 0.40 4.10 15.63
CA MET A 32 -0.75 3.40 15.06
C MET A 32 -2.02 4.25 15.07
N ASN A 33 -2.21 5.07 16.11
CA ASN A 33 -3.28 6.06 16.15
C ASN A 33 -3.09 7.13 15.07
N TYR A 34 -1.86 7.64 14.90
CA TYR A 34 -1.56 8.60 13.85
C TYR A 34 -1.80 8.04 12.44
N ILE A 35 -1.43 6.78 12.20
CA ILE A 35 -1.73 6.10 10.93
C ILE A 35 -3.24 6.04 10.73
N ALA A 36 -3.99 5.56 11.74
CA ALA A 36 -5.42 5.36 11.62
C ALA A 36 -6.22 6.66 11.43
N TYR A 37 -5.84 7.74 12.11
CA TYR A 37 -6.66 8.94 12.23
C TYR A 37 -5.98 10.23 11.75
N GLY A 38 -4.68 10.23 11.48
CA GLY A 38 -3.93 11.47 11.19
C GLY A 38 -3.61 12.26 12.46
N ARG A 39 -3.41 13.58 12.33
CA ARG A 39 -3.19 14.45 13.51
C ARG A 39 -4.53 14.81 14.13
N TYR A 40 -4.61 14.73 15.45
CA TYR A 40 -5.82 15.12 16.20
C TYR A 40 -6.18 16.60 16.00
N GLU A 41 -5.20 17.47 15.73
CA GLU A 41 -5.42 18.89 15.42
C GLU A 41 -6.26 19.08 14.15
N ASP A 42 -6.10 18.20 13.16
CA ASP A 42 -6.88 18.21 11.91
C ASP A 42 -8.34 17.75 12.13
N GLN A 43 -8.65 17.22 13.32
CA GLN A 43 -9.94 16.63 13.68
C GLN A 43 -10.68 17.40 14.80
N LEU A 44 -10.17 18.55 15.23
CA LEU A 44 -10.85 19.39 16.22
C LEU A 44 -12.27 19.74 15.70
N ASN A 45 -13.29 19.29 16.43
CA ASN A 45 -14.73 19.39 16.13
C ASN A 45 -15.33 18.35 15.16
N GLN A 46 -14.62 17.26 14.85
CA GLN A 46 -15.19 16.13 14.11
C GLN A 46 -15.01 14.83 14.90
N GLU A 47 -15.94 13.88 14.72
CA GLU A 47 -15.68 12.52 15.18
C GLU A 47 -14.48 11.95 14.42
N ALA A 48 -13.50 11.41 15.15
CA ALA A 48 -12.30 10.84 14.56
C ALA A 48 -12.66 9.70 13.61
N ARG A 49 -12.61 9.95 12.31
CA ARG A 49 -12.87 8.95 11.28
C ARG A 49 -11.56 8.26 10.91
N GLN A 50 -11.59 6.93 10.90
CA GLN A 50 -10.46 6.13 10.44
C GLN A 50 -10.27 6.32 8.92
N ARG A 51 -9.03 6.58 8.49
CA ARG A 51 -8.66 6.94 7.11
C ARG A 51 -8.61 5.75 6.14
N GLY A 52 -8.51 4.54 6.66
CA GLY A 52 -8.47 3.30 5.88
C GLY A 52 -8.79 2.09 6.74
N LEU A 53 -8.70 0.88 6.19
CA LEU A 53 -8.86 -0.36 6.95
C LEU A 53 -7.50 -0.92 7.37
N TRP A 54 -7.41 -1.42 8.60
CA TRP A 54 -6.26 -2.23 8.99
C TRP A 54 -6.39 -3.62 8.36
N LEU A 55 -5.33 -4.08 7.71
CA LEU A 55 -5.23 -5.38 7.08
C LEU A 55 -4.08 -6.17 7.72
N ASP A 56 -4.25 -7.47 7.87
CA ASP A 56 -3.16 -8.37 8.25
C ASP A 56 -2.35 -8.86 7.04
N HIS A 57 -1.36 -9.70 7.31
CA HIS A 57 -0.47 -10.31 6.31
C HIS A 57 -1.18 -11.23 5.30
N ASN A 58 -2.43 -11.62 5.59
CA ASN A 58 -3.30 -12.38 4.69
C ASN A 58 -4.28 -11.48 3.94
N GLY A 59 -4.24 -10.16 4.16
CA GLY A 59 -5.19 -9.21 3.58
C GLY A 59 -6.55 -9.18 4.28
N LYS A 60 -6.68 -9.83 5.44
CA LYS A 60 -7.93 -9.81 6.21
C LYS A 60 -8.05 -8.51 6.98
N SER A 61 -9.23 -7.89 6.92
CA SER A 61 -9.52 -6.70 7.72
C SER A 61 -9.54 -7.02 9.22
N THR A 62 -8.98 -6.11 10.00
CA THR A 62 -8.95 -6.16 11.47
C THR A 62 -9.44 -4.83 12.03
N ALA A 63 -10.16 -4.87 13.14
CA ALA A 63 -10.58 -3.63 13.79
C ALA A 63 -9.37 -2.92 14.42
N HIS A 64 -9.38 -1.59 14.47
CA HIS A 64 -8.26 -0.84 15.02
C HIS A 64 -7.91 -1.24 16.46
N GLY A 65 -8.92 -1.45 17.31
CA GLY A 65 -8.72 -1.94 18.69
C GLY A 65 -8.02 -3.29 18.76
N GLU A 66 -8.33 -4.21 17.83
CA GLU A 66 -7.67 -5.52 17.73
C GLU A 66 -6.23 -5.37 17.25
N THR A 67 -5.97 -4.46 16.30
CA THR A 67 -4.62 -4.14 15.84
C THR A 67 -3.77 -3.61 17.00
N LEU A 68 -4.31 -2.69 17.82
CA LEU A 68 -3.64 -2.17 19.01
C LEU A 68 -3.38 -3.28 20.05
N HIS A 69 -4.37 -4.16 20.28
CA HIS A 69 -4.25 -5.28 21.19
C HIS A 69 -3.15 -6.25 20.76
N TRP A 70 -3.13 -6.65 19.48
CA TRP A 70 -2.08 -7.49 18.89
C TRP A 70 -0.69 -6.88 19.13
N ALA A 71 -0.53 -5.59 18.84
CA ALA A 71 0.73 -4.90 19.00
C ALA A 71 1.18 -4.85 20.47
N LYS A 72 0.24 -4.59 21.40
CA LYS A 72 0.47 -4.60 22.85
C LYS A 72 0.90 -5.99 23.34
N GLU A 73 0.23 -7.06 22.90
CA GLU A 73 0.59 -8.44 23.25
C GLU A 73 1.99 -8.81 22.73
N LYS A 74 2.32 -8.48 21.47
CA LYS A 74 3.65 -8.74 20.91
C LYS A 74 4.76 -8.13 21.77
N VAL A 75 4.59 -6.90 22.25
CA VAL A 75 5.57 -6.24 23.12
C VAL A 75 5.61 -6.85 24.52
N HIS A 76 4.49 -6.89 25.23
CA HIS A 76 4.48 -7.20 26.66
C HIS A 76 4.51 -8.68 26.98
N ARG A 77 3.83 -9.51 26.18
CA ARG A 77 3.72 -10.95 26.42
C ARG A 77 4.79 -11.72 25.67
N TYR A 78 5.06 -11.35 24.42
CA TYR A 78 5.95 -12.12 23.55
C TYR A 78 7.36 -11.53 23.42
N GLY A 79 7.67 -10.41 24.10
CA GLY A 79 9.02 -9.87 24.21
C GLY A 79 9.58 -9.27 22.92
N TYR A 80 8.72 -8.74 22.05
CA TYR A 80 9.17 -8.10 20.81
C TYR A 80 9.77 -6.72 21.10
N GLU A 81 11.11 -6.62 21.04
CA GLU A 81 11.84 -5.41 21.42
C GLU A 81 11.94 -4.34 20.33
N HIS A 82 11.59 -4.66 19.08
CA HIS A 82 11.72 -3.76 17.95
C HIS A 82 10.46 -3.70 17.12
N THR A 83 10.02 -2.48 16.82
CA THR A 83 8.98 -2.20 15.84
C THR A 83 9.63 -1.61 14.60
N TYR A 84 9.21 -2.08 13.43
CA TYR A 84 9.57 -1.54 12.14
C TYR A 84 8.33 -0.90 11.54
N GLN A 85 8.43 0.38 11.24
CA GLN A 85 7.44 1.11 10.46
C GLN A 85 7.97 1.22 9.03
N LEU A 86 7.17 0.82 8.06
CA LEU A 86 7.44 1.09 6.65
C LEU A 86 6.39 2.05 6.08
N LEU A 87 6.85 2.85 5.11
CA LEU A 87 6.02 3.64 4.22
C LEU A 87 6.34 3.17 2.79
N LEU A 88 5.37 2.54 2.15
CA LEU A 88 5.44 2.13 0.74
C LEU A 88 4.56 3.12 -0.03
N SER A 89 5.15 3.99 -0.84
CA SER A 89 4.43 5.04 -1.55
C SER A 89 4.67 4.93 -3.05
N THR A 90 3.63 5.19 -3.84
CA THR A 90 3.69 5.15 -5.30
C THR A 90 3.33 6.51 -5.87
N ARG A 91 3.99 6.87 -6.98
CA ARG A 91 3.79 8.14 -7.68
C ARG A 91 2.47 8.18 -8.44
N TYR A 92 1.98 7.03 -8.88
CA TYR A 92 0.65 6.90 -9.46
C TYR A 92 -0.20 6.00 -8.54
N GLY A 93 -1.50 6.24 -8.46
CA GLY A 93 -2.40 5.37 -7.71
C GLY A 93 -2.66 4.05 -8.44
N GLY A 94 -3.60 3.25 -7.95
CA GLY A 94 -4.11 2.03 -8.59
C GLY A 94 -3.27 0.77 -8.37
N LEU A 95 -2.43 0.77 -7.32
CA LEU A 95 -2.12 -0.49 -6.64
C LEU A 95 -3.22 -0.79 -5.64
N THR A 96 -3.49 -2.07 -5.44
CA THR A 96 -4.42 -2.56 -4.44
C THR A 96 -3.68 -2.91 -3.15
N ALA A 97 -4.40 -3.08 -2.04
CA ALA A 97 -3.82 -3.63 -0.82
C ALA A 97 -3.19 -5.01 -1.02
N ALA A 98 -3.69 -5.81 -1.97
CA ALA A 98 -3.11 -7.11 -2.30
C ALA A 98 -1.70 -6.95 -2.93
N ASP A 99 -1.51 -5.93 -3.77
CA ASP A 99 -0.20 -5.63 -4.39
C ASP A 99 0.82 -5.21 -3.32
N PHE A 100 0.45 -4.33 -2.39
CA PHE A 100 1.33 -3.98 -1.27
C PHE A 100 1.66 -5.19 -0.38
N ASN A 101 0.67 -6.05 -0.08
CA ASN A 101 0.91 -7.30 0.64
C ASN A 101 1.83 -8.26 -0.12
N HIS A 102 1.75 -8.30 -1.45
CA HIS A 102 2.65 -9.09 -2.28
C HIS A 102 4.10 -8.60 -2.13
N VAL A 103 4.34 -7.29 -2.21
CA VAL A 103 5.67 -6.68 -1.97
C VAL A 103 6.21 -7.04 -0.59
N LEU A 104 5.37 -6.98 0.45
CA LEU A 104 5.76 -7.34 1.81
C LEU A 104 6.11 -8.83 1.94
N LYS A 105 5.36 -9.72 1.27
CA LYS A 105 5.66 -11.15 1.21
C LYS A 105 7.03 -11.41 0.56
N GLN A 106 7.33 -10.77 -0.57
CA GLN A 106 8.64 -10.87 -1.22
C GLN A 106 9.78 -10.39 -0.30
N GLY A 107 9.56 -9.30 0.44
CA GLY A 107 10.53 -8.83 1.45
C GLY A 107 10.66 -9.78 2.65
N SER A 108 9.59 -10.49 3.03
CA SER A 108 9.58 -11.36 4.22
C SER A 108 10.57 -12.52 4.14
N GLU A 109 10.91 -12.97 2.93
CA GLU A 109 11.90 -14.02 2.69
C GLU A 109 13.30 -13.65 3.17
N LEU A 110 13.64 -12.35 3.19
CA LEU A 110 14.95 -11.86 3.63
C LEU A 110 15.01 -11.47 5.11
N SER A 111 13.86 -11.15 5.72
CA SER A 111 13.78 -10.58 7.08
C SER A 111 13.23 -11.54 8.14
N ASP A 112 12.67 -12.68 7.73
CA ASP A 112 11.93 -13.63 8.56
C ASP A 112 10.70 -13.02 9.25
N MET A 113 10.27 -11.82 8.82
CA MET A 113 9.07 -11.15 9.33
C MET A 113 7.83 -11.68 8.62
N ARG A 114 7.11 -12.61 9.26
CA ARG A 114 5.94 -13.28 8.66
C ARG A 114 4.59 -12.66 9.04
N GLU A 115 4.58 -11.75 10.00
CA GLU A 115 3.37 -11.06 10.45
C GLU A 115 3.55 -9.55 10.36
N TRP A 116 2.53 -8.87 9.83
CA TRP A 116 2.44 -7.41 9.83
C TRP A 116 1.00 -6.94 9.93
N ARG A 117 0.87 -5.63 10.15
CA ARG A 117 -0.38 -4.88 10.00
C ARG A 117 -0.14 -3.73 9.03
N MET A 118 -1.05 -3.56 8.09
CA MET A 118 -0.95 -2.55 7.04
C MET A 118 -2.23 -1.71 7.00
N MET A 119 -2.09 -0.42 6.72
CA MET A 119 -3.19 0.45 6.32
C MET A 119 -2.82 1.13 5.02
N LEU A 120 -3.68 1.00 4.02
CA LEU A 120 -3.57 1.70 2.75
C LEU A 120 -4.30 3.05 2.86
N HIS A 121 -3.63 4.11 2.44
CA HIS A 121 -4.18 5.45 2.31
C HIS A 121 -4.26 5.84 0.83
N GLU A 122 -5.44 6.32 0.46
CA GLU A 122 -5.78 6.78 -0.89
C GLU A 122 -6.28 8.23 -0.88
N ASP A 123 -6.29 8.86 0.30
CA ASP A 123 -6.79 10.20 0.57
C ASP A 123 -5.70 11.28 0.48
N THR A 124 -4.61 11.00 -0.24
CA THR A 124 -3.48 11.93 -0.48
C THR A 124 -3.01 11.84 -1.92
N ASP A 125 -2.25 12.85 -2.39
CA ASP A 125 -1.73 12.92 -3.77
C ASP A 125 -1.03 11.65 -4.25
N ASN A 126 -0.33 10.96 -3.34
CA ASN A 126 0.35 9.71 -3.62
C ASN A 126 -0.27 8.59 -2.78
N GLN A 127 -0.78 7.56 -3.44
CA GLN A 127 -1.24 6.34 -2.77
C GLN A 127 -0.08 5.75 -1.95
N HIS A 128 -0.34 5.37 -0.71
CA HIS A 128 0.70 4.81 0.15
C HIS A 128 0.16 3.88 1.22
N ALA A 129 0.96 2.86 1.55
CA ALA A 129 0.69 1.94 2.64
C ALA A 129 1.63 2.20 3.81
N HIS A 130 1.05 2.34 5.00
CA HIS A 130 1.76 2.24 6.27
C HIS A 130 1.80 0.80 6.73
N VAL A 131 2.96 0.31 7.13
CA VAL A 131 3.14 -1.08 7.57
C VAL A 131 3.85 -1.11 8.92
N ILE A 132 3.32 -1.90 9.84
CA ILE A 132 3.89 -2.17 11.15
C ILE A 132 4.29 -3.64 11.23
N LEU A 133 5.56 -3.89 11.51
CA LEU A 133 6.13 -5.21 11.75
C LEU A 133 6.86 -5.20 13.10
N LEU A 134 6.92 -6.35 13.77
CA LEU A 134 7.61 -6.47 15.04
C LEU A 134 8.65 -7.58 14.98
N ARG A 135 9.79 -7.37 15.67
CA ARG A 135 10.77 -8.44 15.97
C ARG A 135 11.23 -8.40 17.42
N ARG A 136 11.65 -9.57 17.92
CA ARG A 136 12.41 -9.69 19.18
C ARG A 136 13.81 -9.12 19.03
N GLU A 137 14.46 -9.43 17.93
CA GLU A 137 15.83 -9.02 17.65
C GLU A 137 15.89 -8.03 16.49
N LYS A 138 16.85 -7.11 16.59
CA LYS A 138 17.12 -6.15 15.53
C LYS A 138 17.61 -6.90 14.28
N LEU A 139 17.11 -6.53 13.11
CA LEU A 139 17.78 -6.88 11.86
C LEU A 139 19.18 -6.26 11.82
N ALA A 140 20.17 -7.06 11.43
CA ALA A 140 21.49 -6.54 11.08
C ALA A 140 21.36 -5.46 10.00
N ASN A 141 22.19 -4.41 10.06
CA ASN A 141 22.05 -3.26 9.17
C ASN A 141 22.13 -3.64 7.68
N GLY A 142 22.98 -4.62 7.31
CA GLY A 142 23.06 -5.15 5.94
C GLY A 142 21.74 -5.78 5.49
N ARG A 143 21.24 -6.75 6.26
CA ARG A 143 19.94 -7.41 6.01
C ARG A 143 18.78 -6.43 5.97
N TYR A 144 18.80 -5.39 6.80
CA TYR A 144 17.78 -4.34 6.77
C TYR A 144 17.79 -3.56 5.45
N LYS A 145 18.97 -3.19 4.95
CA LYS A 145 19.12 -2.50 3.66
C LYS A 145 18.69 -3.40 2.50
N GLU A 146 19.14 -4.66 2.49
CA GLU A 146 18.76 -5.64 1.47
C GLU A 146 17.24 -5.85 1.45
N TRP A 147 16.63 -5.99 2.63
CA TRP A 147 15.18 -6.11 2.77
C TRP A 147 14.44 -4.91 2.19
N GLN A 148 14.86 -3.68 2.53
CA GLN A 148 14.28 -2.46 1.96
C GLN A 148 14.48 -2.37 0.44
N GLN A 149 15.67 -2.69 -0.06
CA GLN A 149 15.98 -2.67 -1.49
C GLN A 149 15.17 -3.68 -2.28
N LYS A 150 14.96 -4.89 -1.75
CA LYS A 150 14.08 -5.90 -2.36
C LYS A 150 12.67 -5.36 -2.47
N MET A 151 12.08 -4.86 -1.38
CA MET A 151 10.73 -4.27 -1.43
C MET A 151 10.64 -3.08 -2.38
N GLN A 152 11.68 -2.23 -2.43
CA GLN A 152 11.78 -1.09 -3.35
C GLN A 152 11.76 -1.54 -4.81
N LEU A 153 12.52 -2.59 -5.16
CA LEU A 153 12.56 -3.13 -6.52
C LEU A 153 11.20 -3.70 -6.93
N GLU A 154 10.60 -4.51 -6.07
CA GLU A 154 9.29 -5.14 -6.34
C GLU A 154 8.18 -4.10 -6.51
N LEU A 155 8.15 -3.08 -5.63
CA LEU A 155 7.14 -2.03 -5.71
C LEU A 155 7.31 -1.18 -6.97
N GLU A 156 8.56 -0.89 -7.37
CA GLU A 156 8.86 -0.16 -8.60
C GLU A 156 8.41 -0.93 -9.84
N GLN A 157 8.64 -2.25 -9.88
CA GLN A 157 8.22 -3.12 -10.97
C GLN A 157 6.69 -3.19 -11.09
N LEU A 158 5.99 -3.42 -9.97
CA LEU A 158 4.52 -3.43 -9.95
C LEU A 158 3.94 -2.09 -10.38
N GLN A 159 4.51 -0.98 -9.93
CA GLN A 159 4.05 0.34 -10.30
C GLN A 159 4.24 0.62 -11.79
N ALA A 160 5.39 0.23 -12.35
CA ALA A 160 5.67 0.38 -13.78
C ALA A 160 4.68 -0.45 -14.63
N GLN A 161 4.45 -1.71 -14.24
CA GLN A 161 3.51 -2.60 -14.91
C GLN A 161 2.09 -2.01 -14.90
N ARG A 162 1.59 -1.62 -13.73
CA ARG A 162 0.23 -1.07 -13.57
C ARG A 162 0.02 0.25 -14.27
N HIS A 163 1.08 1.04 -14.40
CA HIS A 163 1.05 2.28 -15.18
C HIS A 163 0.98 1.99 -16.68
N GLN A 164 1.77 1.04 -17.18
CA GLN A 164 1.75 0.63 -18.58
C GLN A 164 0.40 0.00 -18.98
N GLU A 165 -0.16 -0.89 -18.16
CA GLU A 165 -1.48 -1.50 -18.38
C GLU A 165 -2.56 -0.43 -18.58
N ARG A 166 -2.61 0.57 -17.69
CA ARG A 166 -3.58 1.67 -17.80
C ARG A 166 -3.38 2.57 -19.01
N GLN A 167 -2.13 2.80 -19.41
CA GLN A 167 -1.84 3.56 -20.63
C GLN A 167 -2.37 2.83 -21.89
N LEU A 168 -2.25 1.51 -21.93
CA LEU A 168 -2.80 0.70 -23.02
C LEU A 168 -4.33 0.69 -23.02
N GLU A 169 -4.98 0.50 -21.87
CA GLU A 169 -6.45 0.56 -21.74
C GLU A 169 -7.00 1.92 -22.20
N THR A 170 -6.36 3.01 -21.76
CA THR A 170 -6.76 4.37 -22.15
C THR A 170 -6.57 4.62 -23.65
N ALA A 171 -5.53 4.04 -24.27
CA ALA A 171 -5.28 4.18 -25.70
C ALA A 171 -6.23 3.33 -26.57
N MET A 172 -6.72 2.20 -26.07
CA MET A 172 -7.64 1.33 -26.81
C MET A 172 -9.09 1.80 -26.79
N THR A 173 -9.50 2.57 -25.77
CA THR A 173 -10.89 3.03 -25.61
C THR A 173 -11.38 3.94 -26.76
N PRO A 174 -10.59 4.92 -27.24
CA PRO A 174 -10.96 5.72 -28.41
C PRO A 174 -10.94 4.93 -29.73
N ALA A 175 -10.00 3.97 -29.87
CA ALA A 175 -9.85 3.19 -31.09
C ALA A 175 -10.98 2.17 -31.29
N LEU A 176 -11.50 1.61 -30.20
CA LEU A 176 -12.69 0.75 -30.22
C LEU A 176 -13.97 1.55 -30.47
N ALA A 177 -14.07 2.76 -29.90
CA ALA A 177 -15.21 3.65 -30.16
C ALA A 177 -15.24 4.10 -31.63
N SER A 178 -14.11 4.50 -32.21
CA SER A 178 -14.04 4.87 -33.63
C SER A 178 -14.32 3.70 -34.56
N ALA A 179 -13.85 2.50 -34.24
CA ALA A 179 -14.13 1.30 -35.03
C ALA A 179 -15.62 0.91 -35.01
N GLN A 180 -16.30 1.10 -33.87
CA GLN A 180 -17.75 0.87 -33.75
C GLN A 180 -18.55 1.94 -34.50
N GLU A 181 -18.13 3.20 -34.48
CA GLU A 181 -18.75 4.27 -35.28
C GLU A 181 -18.61 4.03 -36.79
N ASP A 182 -17.44 3.57 -37.25
CA ASP A 182 -17.19 3.22 -38.65
C ASP A 182 -18.03 1.99 -39.09
N GLU A 183 -18.20 1.00 -38.22
CA GLU A 183 -19.01 -0.20 -38.51
C GLU A 183 -20.51 0.14 -38.60
N VAL A 184 -21.02 0.97 -37.68
CA VAL A 184 -22.41 1.46 -37.71
C VAL A 184 -22.67 2.33 -38.95
N ALA A 185 -21.73 3.20 -39.33
CA ALA A 185 -21.86 4.02 -40.54
C ALA A 185 -21.87 3.17 -41.82
N GLN A 186 -21.07 2.11 -41.89
CA GLN A 186 -21.07 1.17 -43.02
C GLN A 186 -22.36 0.33 -43.08
N GLU A 187 -22.93 -0.04 -41.93
CA GLU A 187 -24.17 -0.80 -41.87
C GLU A 187 -25.39 0.05 -42.27
N GLN A 188 -25.42 1.33 -41.86
CA GLN A 188 -26.43 2.30 -42.30
C GLN A 188 -26.35 2.58 -43.81
N ALA A 189 -25.16 2.78 -44.36
CA ALA A 189 -24.96 2.98 -45.80
C ALA A 189 -25.41 1.76 -46.64
N ARG A 190 -25.27 0.54 -46.10
CA ARG A 190 -25.77 -0.69 -46.75
C ARG A 190 -27.30 -0.79 -46.70
N HIS A 191 -27.91 -0.30 -45.62
CA HIS A 191 -29.37 -0.29 -45.47
C HIS A 191 -30.04 0.78 -46.35
N GLU A 192 -29.42 1.95 -46.51
CA GLU A 192 -29.91 3.02 -47.39
C GLU A 192 -29.66 2.73 -48.88
N GLY A 193 -28.68 1.89 -49.21
CA GLY A 193 -28.38 1.46 -50.59
C GLY A 193 -29.36 0.46 -51.21
N TRP A 194 -30.42 0.04 -50.50
CA TRP A 194 -31.43 -0.92 -50.98
C TRP A 194 -32.80 -0.27 -51.35
N GLU A 195 -32.88 1.05 -51.46
CA GLU A 195 -34.09 1.77 -51.90
C GLU A 195 -33.97 2.41 -53.30
N ILE A 196 -33.53 1.66 -54.31
CA ILE A 196 -33.70 1.99 -55.74
C ILE A 196 -33.75 0.63 -56.47
N ASP A 197 -34.83 0.10 -57.02
CA ASP A 197 -35.83 0.62 -57.98
C ASP A 197 -37.15 -0.18 -57.87
N ILE A 198 -38.31 0.49 -58.07
CA ILE A 198 -39.56 -0.12 -58.59
C ILE A 198 -39.89 0.57 -59.92
#